data_AF-A0A4U2DJA4-F1
#
_entry.id   AF-A0A4U2DJA4-F1
#
_cell.length_a   1.000
_cell.length_b   1.000
_cell.length_c   1.000
_cell.angle_alpha   90.00
_cell.angle_beta   90.00
_cell.angle_gamma   90.00
#
_symmetry.space_group_name_H-M   'P 1'
#
loop_
_entity.id
_entity.type
_entity.pdbx_description
1 polymer ?
#
loop_
_entity_poly.entity_id
_entity_poly.type
_entity_poly.pdbx_seq_one_letter_code
_entity_poly.pdbx_strand_id
1 'polypeptide(L)'
;GKISPYPYAMNWLKGFANPDQAKALYTQDFPLVDVTVISDDEIMQHRRIALLELVQKHARHRDIMDFLEPLVTLLLTDYTTDKQVQSLMSYLLQVG
;
A
#
# COMPACT_ATOMS: atom_id res chain seq x y z
N GLY A 1 20.08 34.08 -16.94
CA GLY A 1 19.23 32.91 -16.70
C GLY A 1 19.86 32.07 -15.61
N LYS A 2 19.11 31.69 -14.56
CA LYS A 2 19.67 30.93 -13.44
C LYS A 2 19.82 29.46 -13.83
N ILE A 3 21.06 28.98 -13.91
CA ILE A 3 21.37 27.57 -14.03
C ILE A 3 21.02 26.93 -12.68
N SER A 4 20.19 25.88 -12.68
CA SER A 4 19.89 25.11 -11.47
C SER A 4 21.21 24.53 -10.92
N PRO A 5 21.51 24.70 -9.61
CA PRO A 5 22.72 24.15 -9.00
C PRO A 5 22.70 22.62 -8.92
N TYR A 6 21.54 22.00 -9.18
CA TYR A 6 21.37 20.55 -9.17
C TYR A 6 21.38 20.00 -10.61
N PRO A 7 22.28 19.04 -10.93
CA PRO A 7 22.49 18.57 -12.30
C PRO A 7 21.41 17.58 -12.77
N TYR A 8 20.50 17.14 -11.88
CA TYR A 8 19.45 16.19 -12.22
C TYR A 8 18.11 16.88 -12.46
N ALA A 9 17.21 16.13 -13.11
CA ALA A 9 15.85 16.60 -13.38
C ALA A 9 15.09 16.87 -12.07
N MET A 10 14.54 18.09 -11.94
CA MET A 10 13.70 18.48 -10.80
C MET A 10 12.25 17.93 -10.90
N ASN A 11 11.90 17.28 -12.02
CA ASN A 11 10.63 16.59 -12.17
C ASN A 11 10.79 15.12 -11.77
N TRP A 12 10.28 14.77 -10.60
CA TRP A 12 10.37 13.43 -10.03
C TRP A 12 9.74 12.34 -10.93
N LEU A 13 8.77 12.69 -11.78
CA LEU A 13 8.15 11.75 -12.73
C LEU A 13 9.16 11.21 -13.77
N LYS A 14 10.26 11.94 -14.01
CA LYS A 14 11.36 11.46 -14.87
C LYS A 14 12.20 10.35 -14.23
N GLY A 15 12.01 10.09 -12.93
CA GLY A 15 12.67 8.99 -12.22
C GLY A 15 12.05 7.62 -12.48
N PHE A 16 10.87 7.54 -13.11
CA PHE A 16 10.22 6.28 -13.46
C PHE A 16 10.79 5.70 -14.76
N ALA A 17 10.77 4.36 -14.88
CA ALA A 17 11.11 3.68 -16.12
C ALA A 17 10.22 4.09 -17.30
N ASN A 18 8.97 4.48 -17.03
CA ASN A 18 8.04 5.06 -18.00
C ASN A 18 7.43 6.38 -17.45
N PRO A 19 8.03 7.54 -17.75
CA PRO A 19 7.57 8.84 -17.25
C PRO A 19 6.17 9.24 -17.71
N ASP A 20 5.74 8.83 -18.91
CA ASP A 20 4.43 9.20 -19.46
C ASP A 20 3.30 8.45 -18.74
N GLN A 21 3.50 7.16 -18.45
CA GLN A 21 2.58 6.39 -17.60
C GLN A 21 2.52 6.94 -16.18
N ALA A 22 3.67 7.27 -15.58
CA ALA A 22 3.72 7.87 -14.27
C ALA A 22 2.96 9.21 -14.24
N LYS A 23 3.14 10.05 -15.26
CA LYS A 23 2.40 11.31 -15.37
C LYS A 23 0.90 11.06 -15.44
N ALA A 24 0.44 10.16 -16.30
CA ALA A 24 -0.98 9.84 -16.41
C ALA A 24 -1.57 9.35 -15.07
N LEU A 25 -0.84 8.50 -14.35
CA LEU A 25 -1.30 7.91 -13.09
C LEU A 25 -1.26 8.90 -11.91
N TYR A 26 -0.22 9.72 -11.80
CA TYR A 26 0.02 10.57 -10.62
C TYR A 26 -0.49 12.01 -10.76
N THR A 27 -1.00 12.42 -11.93
CA THR A 27 -1.56 13.77 -12.14
C THR A 27 -3.08 13.80 -12.29
N GLN A 28 -3.73 12.64 -12.30
CA GLN A 28 -5.18 12.52 -12.24
C GLN A 28 -5.67 12.52 -10.80
N ASP A 29 -6.97 12.74 -10.62
CA ASP A 29 -7.62 12.59 -9.31
C ASP A 29 -7.52 11.13 -8.84
N PHE A 30 -7.09 10.94 -7.60
CA PHE A 30 -7.09 9.63 -6.97
C PHE A 30 -8.49 9.34 -6.44
N PRO A 31 -9.16 8.27 -6.91
CA PRO A 31 -10.45 7.90 -6.36
C PRO A 31 -10.27 7.52 -4.89
N LEU A 32 -11.09 8.11 -4.02
CA LEU A 32 -11.17 7.69 -2.63
C LEU A 32 -11.97 6.39 -2.60
N VAL A 33 -11.35 5.35 -2.05
CA VAL A 33 -11.96 4.03 -1.88
C VAL A 33 -12.25 3.83 -0.41
N ASP A 34 -13.49 3.49 -0.09
CA ASP A 34 -13.87 3.06 1.25
C ASP A 34 -13.58 1.57 1.39
N VAL A 35 -12.52 1.24 2.12
CA VAL A 35 -12.10 -0.15 2.32
C VAL A 35 -13.06 -0.91 3.26
N THR A 36 -13.89 -0.20 4.05
CA THR A 36 -14.81 -0.85 5.01
C THR A 36 -15.96 -1.58 4.35
N VAL A 37 -16.32 -1.19 3.12
CA VAL A 37 -17.40 -1.82 2.34
C VAL A 37 -16.92 -2.94 1.42
N ILE A 38 -15.61 -3.10 1.24
CA ILE A 38 -15.01 -4.16 0.42
C ILE A 38 -15.00 -5.46 1.22
N SER A 39 -15.45 -6.56 0.63
CA SER A 39 -15.41 -7.87 1.28
C SER A 39 -13.97 -8.39 1.41
N ASP A 40 -13.70 -9.23 2.41
CA ASP A 40 -12.35 -9.79 2.57
C ASP A 40 -11.98 -10.66 1.36
N ASP A 41 -12.94 -11.39 0.79
CA ASP A 41 -12.75 -12.19 -0.43
C ASP A 41 -12.32 -11.35 -1.64
N GLU A 42 -12.82 -10.12 -1.75
CA GLU A 42 -12.41 -9.18 -2.79
C GLU A 42 -11.02 -8.62 -2.50
N ILE A 43 -10.75 -8.21 -1.25
CA ILE A 43 -9.43 -7.74 -0.79
C ILE A 43 -8.35 -8.79 -1.08
N MET A 44 -8.63 -10.08 -0.85
CA MET A 44 -7.70 -11.18 -1.11
C MET A 44 -7.22 -11.26 -2.58
N GLN A 45 -7.96 -10.69 -3.53
CA GLN A 45 -7.59 -10.66 -4.95
C GLN A 45 -6.62 -9.52 -5.29
N HIS A 46 -6.42 -8.56 -4.38
CA HIS A 46 -5.60 -7.36 -4.61
C HIS A 46 -4.09 -7.58 -4.44
N ARG A 47 -3.63 -8.83 -4.30
CA ARG A 47 -2.21 -9.23 -4.29
C ARG A 47 -1.38 -8.47 -3.23
N ARG A 48 -0.48 -7.57 -3.65
CA ARG A 48 0.47 -6.86 -2.76
C ARG A 48 -0.19 -5.81 -1.88
N ILE A 49 -1.32 -5.22 -2.31
CA ILE A 49 -2.00 -4.18 -1.54
C ILE A 49 -3.04 -4.75 -0.58
N ALA A 50 -3.50 -5.98 -0.82
CA ALA A 50 -4.49 -6.70 -0.01
C ALA A 50 -4.17 -6.65 1.48
N LEU A 51 -2.89 -6.81 1.83
CA LEU A 51 -2.43 -6.83 3.22
C LEU A 51 -2.63 -5.49 3.92
N LEU A 52 -2.37 -4.38 3.22
CA LEU A 52 -2.59 -3.05 3.78
C LEU A 52 -4.08 -2.75 3.87
N GLU A 53 -4.88 -3.15 2.88
CA GLU A 53 -6.33 -2.97 2.89
C GLU A 53 -6.99 -3.75 4.02
N LEU A 54 -6.62 -5.02 4.21
CA LEU A 54 -7.15 -5.88 5.28
C LEU A 54 -6.85 -5.28 6.66
N VAL A 55 -5.62 -4.82 6.88
CA VAL A 55 -5.21 -4.16 8.13
C VAL A 55 -5.95 -2.83 8.31
N GLN A 56 -6.06 -1.99 7.27
CA GLN A 56 -6.75 -0.70 7.35
C GLN A 56 -8.26 -0.84 7.60
N LYS A 57 -8.90 -1.82 6.97
CA LYS A 57 -10.31 -2.16 7.20
C LYS A 57 -10.59 -2.43 8.68
N HIS A 58 -9.72 -3.22 9.31
CA HIS A 58 -9.92 -3.69 10.68
C HIS A 58 -9.21 -2.85 11.75
N ALA A 59 -8.34 -1.90 11.38
CA ALA A 59 -7.62 -1.03 12.31
C ALA A 59 -8.53 -0.25 13.27
N ARG A 60 -9.78 0.03 12.85
CA ARG A 60 -10.77 0.72 13.68
C ARG A 60 -11.52 -0.22 14.65
N HIS A 61 -11.67 -1.49 14.28
CA HIS A 61 -12.33 -2.50 15.11
C HIS A 61 -11.37 -3.16 16.12
N ARG A 62 -10.04 -3.05 15.90
CA ARG A 62 -8.96 -3.49 16.81
C ARG A 62 -8.97 -4.96 17.22
N ASP A 63 -9.83 -5.78 16.63
CA ASP A 63 -9.81 -7.21 16.88
C ASP A 63 -9.08 -7.93 15.75
N ILE A 64 -7.80 -8.21 15.97
CA ILE A 64 -6.96 -8.95 15.02
C ILE A 64 -7.45 -10.39 14.87
N MET A 65 -8.15 -10.93 15.87
CA MET A 65 -8.64 -12.30 15.83
C MET A 65 -9.67 -12.51 14.72
N ASP A 66 -10.43 -11.46 14.37
CA ASP A 66 -11.49 -11.53 13.35
C ASP A 66 -10.95 -11.73 11.93
N PHE A 67 -9.68 -11.36 11.66
CA PHE A 67 -9.09 -11.44 10.33
C PHE A 67 -7.71 -12.13 10.32
N LEU A 68 -7.37 -12.85 11.40
CA LEU A 68 -6.07 -13.51 11.56
C LEU A 68 -5.79 -14.52 10.45
N GLU A 69 -6.78 -15.32 10.06
CA GLU A 69 -6.63 -16.33 9.01
C GLU A 69 -6.32 -15.69 7.64
N PRO A 70 -7.13 -14.75 7.12
CA PRO A 70 -6.78 -13.99 5.91
C PRO A 70 -5.43 -13.26 6.01
N LEU A 71 -5.09 -12.70 7.17
CA LEU A 71 -3.82 -12.02 7.41
C LEU A 71 -2.63 -12.96 7.23
N VAL A 72 -2.67 -14.14 7.86
CA VAL A 72 -1.62 -15.15 7.74
C VAL A 72 -1.52 -15.66 6.30
N THR A 73 -2.64 -15.88 5.61
CA THR A 73 -2.63 -16.25 4.19
C THR A 73 -1.90 -15.22 3.34
N LEU A 74 -2.15 -13.93 3.55
CA LEU A 74 -1.47 -12.86 2.81
C LEU A 74 0.02 -12.76 3.17
N LEU A 75 0.40 -12.95 4.42
CA LEU A 75 1.81 -12.95 4.83
C LEU A 75 2.60 -14.13 4.23
N LEU A 76 1.94 -15.25 3.98
CA LEU A 76 2.54 -16.44 3.36
C LEU A 76 2.60 -16.36 1.83
N THR A 77 1.93 -15.40 1.20
CA THR A 77 2.10 -15.16 -0.24
C THR A 77 3.43 -14.44 -0.52
N ASP A 78 4.08 -14.75 -1.64
CA ASP A 78 5.37 -14.18 -2.11
C ASP A 78 5.33 -12.66 -2.40
N TYR A 79 4.29 -11.98 -1.94
CA TYR A 79 4.08 -10.53 -2.07
C TYR A 79 4.74 -9.73 -0.94
N THR A 80 5.09 -10.36 0.18
CA THR A 80 5.70 -9.73 1.36
C THR A 80 7.14 -10.15 1.60
N THR A 81 7.98 -9.16 1.91
CA THR A 81 9.33 -9.35 2.40
C THR A 81 9.37 -9.37 3.93
N ASP A 82 10.38 -9.99 4.54
CA ASP A 82 10.55 -10.04 6.01
C ASP A 82 10.45 -8.65 6.68
N LYS A 83 11.00 -7.61 6.02
CA LYS A 83 10.90 -6.23 6.51
C LYS A 83 9.48 -5.70 6.53
N GLN A 84 8.66 -6.07 5.55
CA GLN A 84 7.25 -5.69 5.50
C GLN A 84 6.45 -6.43 6.57
N VAL A 85 6.71 -7.73 6.79
CA VAL A 85 6.11 -8.50 7.88
C VAL A 85 6.44 -7.86 9.23
N GLN A 86 7.71 -7.53 9.48
CA GLN A 86 8.13 -6.88 10.73
C GLN A 86 7.44 -5.52 10.92
N SER A 87 7.40 -4.70 9.87
CA SER A 87 6.77 -3.38 9.91
C SER A 87 5.26 -3.48 10.18
N LEU A 88 4.59 -4.47 9.61
CA LEU A 88 3.16 -4.73 9.84
C LEU A 88 2.88 -5.21 11.25
N MET A 89 3.70 -6.11 11.79
CA MET A 89 3.56 -6.53 13.19
C MET A 89 3.76 -5.35 14.14
N SER A 90 4.75 -4.49 13.91
CA SER A 90 4.93 -3.26 14.68
C SER A 90 3.72 -2.33 14.57
N TYR A 91 3.16 -2.17 13.38
CA TYR A 91 1.98 -1.34 13.16
C TYR A 91 0.75 -1.91 13.88
N LEU A 92 0.49 -3.22 13.76
CA LEU A 92 -0.61 -3.90 14.44
C LEU A 92 -0.51 -3.78 15.96
N LEU A 93 0.69 -3.88 16.53
CA LEU A 93 0.92 -3.69 17.97
C LEU A 93 0.77 -2.23 18.45
N GLN A 94 0.94 -1.26 17.56
CA GLN A 94 0.84 0.16 17.89
C GLN A 94 -0.57 0.71 17.70
N VAL A 95 -1.33 0.15 16.75
CA VAL A 95 -2.66 0.63 16.35
C VAL A 95 -3.79 -0.24 16.89
N GLY A 96 -3.57 -1.55 17.02
CA GLY A 96 -4.44 -2.49 17.75
C GLY A 96 -4.37 -2.26 19.25
#